data_AF-A0A7Y2G7W4-F1
#
_entry.id   AF-A0A7Y2G7W4-F1
#
_cell.length_a   1.000
_cell.length_b   1.000
_cell.length_c   1.000
_cell.angle_alpha   90.00
_cell.angle_beta   90.00
_cell.angle_gamma   90.00
#
_symmetry.space_group_name_H-M   'P 1'
#
loop_
_entity.id
_entity.type
_entity.pdbx_description
1 polymer ?
#
loop_
_entity_poly.entity_id
_entity_poly.type
_entity_poly.pdbx_seq_one_letter_code
_entity_poly.pdbx_strand_id
1 'polypeptide(L)'
;PEALRRNPRLVWEFYEQRRANMQSVSPNPGHAAIAAMEKDFPEVVTITQNIDGLHQRAGSTRVLEIHGSLWKAHCLERCGHRADPFPYPAAELPPPCACGSILRPAVVLFGEMLPPGAIEESADHAAGCDVCLVVGTSGVVWPAAGIPLIARDAGRPTIEVNPEPTELSDELDITLRGPSGKILPALLQRVRELRA
;
A
#
# COMPACT_ATOMS: atom_id res chain seq x y z
N PRO A 1 19.01 8.05 -0.15
CA PRO A 1 18.54 8.40 -1.51
C PRO A 1 19.23 9.65 -2.03
N GLU A 2 19.68 9.64 -3.27
CA GLU A 2 20.44 10.74 -3.88
C GLU A 2 19.65 12.06 -3.83
N ALA A 3 18.39 12.07 -4.27
CA ALA A 3 17.54 13.25 -4.27
C ALA A 3 17.33 13.85 -2.87
N LEU A 4 17.07 13.00 -1.87
CA LEU A 4 16.85 13.42 -0.48
C LEU A 4 18.12 14.01 0.15
N ARG A 5 19.29 13.43 -0.14
CA ARG A 5 20.57 13.96 0.34
C ARG A 5 20.93 15.27 -0.39
N ARG A 6 20.59 15.38 -1.67
CA ARG A 6 20.89 16.56 -2.49
C ARG A 6 20.03 17.77 -2.13
N ASN A 7 18.73 17.59 -1.93
CA ASN A 7 17.82 18.68 -1.56
C ASN A 7 16.64 18.17 -0.72
N PRO A 8 16.81 18.04 0.61
CA PRO A 8 15.76 17.51 1.48
C PRO A 8 14.54 18.41 1.58
N ARG A 9 14.72 19.73 1.45
CA ARG A 9 13.61 20.70 1.43
C ARG A 9 12.70 20.43 0.23
N LEU A 10 13.26 20.30 -0.98
CA LEU A 10 12.48 20.04 -2.19
C LEU A 10 11.72 18.71 -2.10
N VAL A 11 12.34 17.67 -1.54
CA VAL A 11 11.65 16.39 -1.31
C VAL A 11 10.47 16.57 -0.35
N TRP A 12 10.65 17.31 0.73
CA TRP A 12 9.56 17.60 1.65
C TRP A 12 8.44 18.44 1.03
N GLU A 13 8.76 19.49 0.27
CA GLU A 13 7.77 20.30 -0.45
C GLU A 13 6.93 19.43 -1.41
N PHE A 14 7.59 18.52 -2.12
CA PHE A 14 6.94 17.55 -3.01
C PHE A 14 5.98 16.60 -2.28
N TYR A 15 6.31 16.18 -1.05
CA TYR A 15 5.46 15.31 -0.25
C TYR A 15 4.37 16.08 0.50
N GLU A 16 4.64 17.29 1.00
CA GLU A 16 3.62 18.17 1.58
C GLU A 16 2.54 18.51 0.55
N GLN A 17 2.91 18.80 -0.70
CA GLN A 17 1.94 19.00 -1.77
C GLN A 17 1.02 17.77 -1.98
N ARG A 18 1.58 16.56 -1.88
CA ARG A 18 0.78 15.32 -1.94
C ARG A 18 -0.15 15.17 -0.74
N ARG A 19 0.36 15.42 0.47
CA ARG A 19 -0.45 15.40 1.70
C ARG A 19 -1.58 16.42 1.65
N ALA A 20 -1.34 17.59 1.05
CA ALA A 20 -2.34 18.61 0.81
C ALA A 20 -3.41 18.14 -0.17
N ASN A 21 -3.02 17.58 -1.32
CA ASN A 21 -3.96 17.01 -2.29
C ASN A 21 -4.81 15.88 -1.67
N MET A 22 -4.23 15.10 -0.76
CA MET A 22 -4.93 14.01 -0.08
C MET A 22 -5.98 14.46 0.94
N GLN A 23 -5.94 15.72 1.41
CA GLN A 23 -6.94 16.22 2.37
C GLN A 23 -8.37 16.20 1.79
N SER A 24 -8.51 16.42 0.48
CA SER A 24 -9.81 16.45 -0.20
C SER A 24 -10.23 15.12 -0.82
N VAL A 25 -9.40 14.08 -0.71
CA VAL A 25 -9.68 12.76 -1.30
C VAL A 25 -10.34 11.87 -0.26
N SER A 26 -11.39 11.15 -0.62
CA SER A 26 -12.06 10.15 0.23
C SER A 26 -11.85 8.74 -0.33
N PRO A 27 -11.87 7.70 0.53
CA PRO A 27 -11.83 6.32 0.05
C PRO A 27 -12.98 6.05 -0.92
N ASN A 28 -12.68 5.34 -2.00
CA ASN A 28 -13.67 4.96 -3.00
C ASN A 28 -14.39 3.63 -2.63
N PRO A 29 -15.42 3.21 -3.38
CA PRO A 29 -16.12 1.95 -3.08
C PRO A 29 -15.24 0.69 -3.10
N GLY A 30 -14.11 0.70 -3.81
CA GLY A 30 -13.17 -0.41 -3.81
C GLY A 30 -12.46 -0.56 -2.46
N HIS A 31 -12.03 0.56 -1.86
CA HIS A 31 -11.49 0.55 -0.50
C HIS A 31 -12.55 0.12 0.51
N ALA A 32 -13.79 0.63 0.37
CA ALA A 32 -14.90 0.25 1.25
C ALA A 32 -15.22 -1.25 1.14
N ALA A 33 -15.15 -1.83 -0.06
CA ALA A 33 -15.32 -3.26 -0.28
C ALA A 33 -14.22 -4.08 0.39
N ILE A 34 -12.95 -3.66 0.30
CA ILE A 34 -11.83 -4.34 0.98
C ILE A 34 -11.99 -4.27 2.51
N ALA A 35 -12.36 -3.11 3.05
CA ALA A 35 -12.63 -2.97 4.48
C ALA A 35 -13.83 -3.82 4.93
N ALA A 36 -14.84 -3.99 4.07
CA ALA A 36 -15.97 -4.88 4.34
C ALA A 36 -15.59 -6.37 4.21
N MET A 37 -14.71 -6.74 3.28
CA MET A 37 -14.15 -8.10 3.19
C MET A 37 -13.44 -8.46 4.49
N GLU A 38 -12.63 -7.57 5.05
CA GLU A 38 -11.96 -7.80 6.33
C GLU A 38 -12.93 -8.00 7.51
N LYS A 39 -14.12 -7.37 7.48
CA LYS A 39 -15.16 -7.60 8.49
C LYS A 39 -15.82 -8.97 8.35
N ASP A 40 -16.03 -9.42 7.12
CA ASP A 40 -16.66 -10.72 6.82
C ASP A 40 -15.69 -11.90 6.94
N PHE A 41 -14.38 -11.61 6.81
CA PHE A 41 -13.26 -12.55 6.79
C PHE A 41 -12.09 -11.93 7.57
N PRO A 42 -12.02 -12.12 8.91
CA PRO A 42 -11.04 -11.48 9.78
C PRO A 42 -9.57 -11.76 9.44
N GLU A 43 -9.30 -12.81 8.66
CA GLU A 43 -7.97 -13.19 8.19
C GLU A 43 -7.47 -12.35 7.00
N VAL A 44 -8.35 -11.56 6.35
CA VAL A 44 -7.96 -10.72 5.21
C VAL A 44 -6.86 -9.74 5.63
N VAL A 45 -5.79 -9.73 4.85
CA VAL A 45 -4.67 -8.79 4.98
C VAL A 45 -4.56 -8.00 3.68
N THR A 46 -4.48 -6.68 3.80
CA THR A 46 -4.26 -5.79 2.66
C THR A 46 -2.78 -5.45 2.55
N ILE A 47 -2.12 -5.96 1.52
CA ILE A 47 -0.75 -5.56 1.17
C ILE A 47 -0.85 -4.43 0.15
N THR A 48 -0.29 -3.25 0.45
CA THR A 48 -0.45 -2.07 -0.40
C THR A 48 0.87 -1.39 -0.74
N GLN A 49 1.03 -1.12 -2.04
CA GLN A 49 2.09 -0.26 -2.59
C GLN A 49 1.77 1.23 -2.44
N ASN A 50 0.52 1.56 -2.11
CA ASN A 50 0.07 2.93 -1.96
C ASN A 50 0.56 3.50 -0.63
N ILE A 51 0.86 4.80 -0.65
CA ILE A 51 1.35 5.55 0.51
C ILE A 51 0.27 6.50 1.07
N ASP A 52 -0.96 6.43 0.57
CA ASP A 52 -2.01 7.45 0.73
C ASP A 52 -2.87 7.33 1.98
N GLY A 53 -2.87 6.18 2.67
CA GLY A 53 -3.67 5.93 3.87
C GLY A 53 -5.17 5.70 3.64
N LEU A 54 -5.63 5.52 2.39
CA LEU A 54 -7.05 5.38 2.07
C LEU A 54 -7.66 4.06 2.55
N HIS A 55 -6.88 2.98 2.61
CA HIS A 55 -7.35 1.70 3.17
C HIS A 55 -7.73 1.85 4.65
N GLN A 56 -6.84 2.45 5.44
CA GLN A 56 -7.07 2.69 6.87
C GLN A 56 -8.26 3.62 7.08
N ARG A 57 -8.39 4.67 6.26
CA ARG A 57 -9.55 5.59 6.30
C ARG A 57 -10.87 4.93 5.88
N ALA A 58 -10.83 3.88 5.04
CA ALA A 58 -12.00 3.08 4.71
C ALA A 58 -12.40 2.10 5.83
N GLY A 59 -11.52 1.88 6.81
CA GLY A 59 -11.73 1.01 7.95
C GLY A 59 -10.99 -0.34 7.87
N SER A 60 -10.10 -0.55 6.91
CA SER A 60 -9.18 -1.70 6.95
C SER A 60 -8.20 -1.55 8.11
N THR A 61 -7.98 -2.61 8.89
CA THR A 61 -7.10 -2.57 10.06
C THR A 61 -5.84 -3.40 9.89
N ARG A 62 -5.89 -4.45 9.06
CA ARG A 62 -4.75 -5.33 8.75
C ARG A 62 -4.09 -4.90 7.44
N VAL A 63 -3.32 -3.81 7.49
CA VAL A 63 -2.69 -3.21 6.30
C VAL A 63 -1.16 -3.22 6.39
N LEU A 64 -0.51 -3.81 5.39
CA LEU A 64 0.95 -3.80 5.20
C LEU A 64 1.33 -2.75 4.14
N GLU A 65 1.82 -1.60 4.59
CA GLU A 65 2.29 -0.49 3.75
C GLU A 65 3.73 -0.73 3.27
N ILE A 66 3.91 -1.53 2.21
CA ILE A 66 5.25 -1.97 1.78
C ILE A 66 6.10 -0.83 1.21
N HIS A 67 5.50 0.25 0.71
CA HIS A 67 6.21 1.46 0.25
C HIS A 67 6.23 2.60 1.28
N GLY A 68 5.82 2.31 2.51
CA GLY A 68 5.73 3.31 3.57
C GLY A 68 4.47 4.18 3.48
N SER A 69 4.49 5.38 4.05
CA SER A 69 3.28 6.20 4.20
C SER A 69 3.56 7.70 4.12
N LEU A 70 2.64 8.45 3.50
CA LEU A 70 2.63 9.92 3.46
C LEU A 70 2.42 10.54 4.85
N TRP A 71 1.83 9.79 5.78
CA TRP A 71 1.42 10.28 7.10
C TRP A 71 2.45 9.99 8.18
N LYS A 72 3.64 9.52 7.80
CA LYS A 72 4.69 9.07 8.71
C LYS A 72 6.01 9.73 8.35
N ALA A 73 6.85 9.94 9.35
CA ALA A 73 8.20 10.45 9.17
C ALA A 73 9.19 9.70 10.07
N HIS A 74 10.46 9.67 9.70
CA HIS A 74 11.52 9.13 10.54
C HIS A 74 12.82 9.91 10.37
N CYS A 75 13.71 9.83 11.36
CA CYS A 75 15.01 10.50 11.32
C CYS A 75 15.85 10.00 10.14
N LEU A 76 16.43 10.93 9.38
CA LEU A 76 17.30 10.61 8.23
C LEU A 76 18.55 9.83 8.66
N GLU A 77 19.19 10.23 9.78
CA GLU A 77 20.39 9.58 10.33
C GLU A 77 20.06 8.39 11.25
N ARG A 78 18.79 7.94 11.25
CA ARG A 78 18.36 6.71 11.94
C ARG A 78 18.69 6.67 13.43
N CYS A 79 18.61 7.80 14.14
CA CYS A 79 18.73 7.85 15.60
C CYS A 79 17.59 7.10 16.36
N GLY A 80 16.72 6.39 15.64
CA GLY A 80 15.54 5.70 16.18
C GLY A 80 14.26 6.53 16.18
N HIS A 81 14.33 7.86 16.03
CA HIS A 81 13.13 8.70 16.07
C HIS A 81 12.19 8.45 14.88
N ARG A 82 10.91 8.23 15.20
CA ARG A 82 9.79 8.01 14.26
C ARG A 82 8.60 8.86 14.70
N ALA A 83 7.88 9.42 13.74
CA ALA A 83 6.64 10.14 13.95
C ALA A 83 5.54 9.44 13.14
N ASP A 84 4.58 8.84 13.85
CA ASP A 84 3.46 8.08 13.30
C ASP A 84 2.25 8.26 14.22
N PRO A 85 1.29 9.14 13.88
CA PRO A 85 1.28 10.00 12.69
C PRO A 85 2.28 11.16 12.79
N PHE A 86 2.80 11.59 11.65
CA PHE A 86 3.52 12.85 11.50
C PHE A 86 2.51 14.00 11.31
N PRO A 87 2.64 15.15 12.01
CA PRO A 87 1.69 16.25 11.90
C PRO A 87 1.52 16.80 10.47
N TYR A 88 0.32 17.27 10.14
CA TYR A 88 0.00 17.98 8.91
C TYR A 88 -0.73 19.30 9.23
N PRO A 89 -0.35 20.42 8.61
CA PRO A 89 0.86 20.60 7.78
C PRO A 89 2.14 20.46 8.61
N ALA A 90 3.26 20.20 7.96
CA ALA A 90 4.56 20.28 8.63
C ALA A 90 4.83 21.72 9.11
N ALA A 91 5.33 21.87 10.35
CA ALA A 91 5.62 23.19 10.93
C ALA A 91 6.83 23.88 10.28
N GLU A 92 7.84 23.09 9.87
CA GLU A 92 9.06 23.54 9.22
C GLU A 92 9.51 22.49 8.20
N LEU A 93 10.12 22.92 7.10
CA LEU A 93 10.69 22.04 6.07
C LEU A 93 12.20 22.32 5.88
N PRO A 94 13.07 21.29 5.89
CA PRO A 94 12.79 19.95 6.40
C PRO A 94 12.52 19.99 7.93
N PRO A 95 11.64 19.13 8.48
CA PRO A 95 11.36 19.13 9.91
C PRO A 95 12.60 18.73 10.70
N PRO A 96 12.95 19.45 11.79
CA PRO A 96 14.11 19.12 12.59
C PRO A 96 13.89 17.83 13.40
N CYS A 97 14.98 17.12 13.67
CA CYS A 97 14.99 15.99 14.61
C CYS A 97 15.76 16.36 15.88
N ALA A 98 15.32 15.84 17.03
CA ALA A 98 15.97 16.10 18.33
C ALA A 98 17.45 15.67 18.40
N CYS A 99 17.91 14.80 17.49
CA CYS A 99 19.32 14.41 17.41
C CYS A 99 20.23 15.40 16.64
N GLY A 100 19.68 16.52 16.15
CA GLY A 100 20.41 17.50 15.33
C GLY A 100 20.39 17.21 13.83
N SER A 101 19.82 16.08 13.40
CA SER A 101 19.50 15.79 12.00
C SER A 101 18.11 16.33 11.63
N ILE A 102 17.54 15.86 10.51
CA ILE A 102 16.19 16.15 10.02
C ILE A 102 15.34 14.89 9.99
N LEU A 103 14.02 15.07 10.05
CA LEU A 103 13.08 14.04 9.66
C LEU A 103 12.97 13.99 8.15
N ARG A 104 12.69 12.80 7.63
CA ARG A 104 12.32 12.55 6.24
C ARG A 104 10.94 11.90 6.17
N PRO A 105 10.22 12.03 5.04
CA PRO A 105 9.01 11.25 4.82
C PRO A 105 9.32 9.75 4.91
N ALA A 106 8.47 8.99 5.58
CA ALA A 106 8.62 7.55 5.75
C ALA A 106 8.04 6.76 4.57
N VAL A 107 8.43 7.19 3.38
CA VAL A 107 8.14 6.56 2.09
C VAL A 107 9.43 5.95 1.53
N VAL A 108 9.29 4.87 0.77
CA VAL A 108 10.41 4.19 0.10
C VAL A 108 10.68 4.89 -1.23
N LEU A 109 11.91 5.40 -1.40
CA LEU A 109 12.36 5.99 -2.66
C LEU A 109 13.04 4.93 -3.54
N PHE A 110 13.10 5.15 -4.84
CA PHE A 110 13.85 4.29 -5.75
C PHE A 110 15.31 4.09 -5.28
N GLY A 111 15.76 2.85 -5.31
CA GLY A 111 17.08 2.44 -4.81
C GLY A 111 17.14 2.25 -3.29
N GLU A 112 16.04 2.42 -2.56
CA GLU A 112 15.97 2.03 -1.15
C GLU A 112 15.42 0.61 -0.98
N MET A 113 15.87 -0.02 0.10
CA MET A 113 15.22 -1.23 0.60
C MET A 113 13.83 -0.88 1.12
N LEU A 114 12.89 -1.80 0.91
CA LEU A 114 11.58 -1.79 1.56
C LEU A 114 11.72 -1.91 3.08
N PRO A 115 10.65 -1.61 3.85
CA PRO A 115 10.67 -1.78 5.30
C PRO A 115 11.11 -3.22 5.66
N PRO A 116 12.01 -3.39 6.64
CA PRO A 116 12.50 -4.71 7.03
C PRO A 116 11.35 -5.65 7.40
N GLY A 117 11.37 -6.88 6.88
CA GLY A 117 10.33 -7.88 7.15
C GLY A 117 9.06 -7.73 6.33
N ALA A 118 8.83 -6.58 5.67
CA ALA A 118 7.55 -6.32 5.00
C ALA A 118 7.33 -7.23 3.78
N ILE A 119 8.39 -7.59 3.05
CA ILE A 119 8.29 -8.53 1.92
C ILE A 119 8.16 -9.95 2.41
N GLU A 120 8.91 -10.33 3.44
CA GLU A 120 8.85 -11.64 4.06
C GLU A 120 7.44 -11.90 4.61
N GLU A 121 6.89 -10.97 5.39
CA GLU A 121 5.52 -11.03 5.91
C GLU A 121 4.48 -11.05 4.79
N SER A 122 4.67 -10.25 3.74
CA SER A 122 3.79 -10.27 2.56
C SER A 122 3.83 -11.60 1.82
N ALA A 123 5.01 -12.22 1.71
CA ALA A 123 5.21 -13.50 1.06
C ALA A 123 4.56 -14.64 1.88
N ASP A 124 4.71 -14.62 3.21
CA ASP A 124 4.09 -15.59 4.10
C ASP A 124 2.56 -15.53 3.98
N HIS A 125 1.98 -14.31 3.96
CA HIS A 125 0.55 -14.13 3.71
C HIS A 125 0.12 -14.61 2.33
N ALA A 126 0.89 -14.32 1.28
CA ALA A 126 0.58 -14.74 -0.09
C ALA A 126 0.63 -16.27 -0.25
N ALA A 127 1.63 -16.94 0.32
CA ALA A 127 1.75 -18.39 0.25
C ALA A 127 0.69 -19.11 1.11
N GLY A 128 0.24 -18.47 2.19
CA GLY A 128 -0.70 -19.02 3.16
C GLY A 128 -2.18 -18.71 2.91
N CYS A 129 -2.52 -17.83 1.96
CA CYS A 129 -3.91 -17.41 1.74
C CYS A 129 -4.76 -18.47 1.02
N ASP A 130 -6.08 -18.40 1.19
CA ASP A 130 -7.02 -19.21 0.41
C ASP A 130 -7.28 -18.63 -1.00
N VAL A 131 -7.12 -17.31 -1.16
CA VAL A 131 -7.26 -16.59 -2.43
C VAL A 131 -6.43 -15.31 -2.38
N CYS A 132 -5.74 -14.99 -3.47
CA CYS A 132 -4.98 -13.75 -3.63
C CYS A 132 -5.67 -12.82 -4.62
N LEU A 133 -6.12 -11.65 -4.15
CA LEU A 133 -6.67 -10.60 -5.01
C LEU A 133 -5.58 -9.58 -5.36
N VAL A 134 -5.34 -9.36 -6.66
CA VAL A 134 -4.36 -8.41 -7.18
C VAL A 134 -5.11 -7.24 -7.80
N VAL A 135 -5.18 -6.12 -7.07
CA VAL A 135 -6.07 -5.02 -7.42
C VAL A 135 -5.28 -3.78 -7.82
N GLY A 136 -5.48 -3.30 -9.05
CA GLY A 136 -5.04 -1.96 -9.47
C GLY A 136 -3.53 -1.71 -9.42
N THR A 137 -2.72 -2.69 -9.83
CA THR A 137 -1.27 -2.55 -10.01
C THR A 137 -0.87 -2.97 -11.43
N SER A 138 0.18 -2.38 -11.99
CA SER A 138 0.70 -2.74 -13.31
C SER A 138 1.62 -3.96 -13.30
N GLY A 139 2.02 -4.46 -12.13
CA GLY A 139 2.90 -5.64 -12.03
C GLY A 139 4.36 -5.38 -12.41
N VAL A 140 4.80 -4.12 -12.52
CA VAL A 140 6.17 -3.79 -12.98
C VAL A 140 7.17 -3.50 -11.86
N VAL A 141 6.69 -3.10 -10.67
CA VAL A 141 7.56 -2.61 -9.59
C VAL A 141 7.98 -3.77 -8.70
N TRP A 142 9.26 -4.11 -8.76
CA TRP A 142 9.86 -5.15 -7.93
C TRP A 142 10.39 -4.60 -6.60
N PRO A 143 10.32 -5.38 -5.51
CA PRO A 143 9.85 -6.78 -5.43
C PRO A 143 8.33 -6.97 -5.26
N ALA A 144 7.53 -5.91 -5.15
CA ALA A 144 6.08 -6.01 -4.91
C ALA A 144 5.34 -6.86 -5.97
N ALA A 145 5.74 -6.75 -7.24
CA ALA A 145 5.20 -7.53 -8.35
C ALA A 145 5.35 -9.05 -8.19
N GLY A 146 6.31 -9.51 -7.37
CA GLY A 146 6.51 -10.94 -7.11
C GLY A 146 5.52 -11.54 -6.11
N ILE A 147 4.87 -10.72 -5.27
CA ILE A 147 4.00 -11.21 -4.19
C ILE A 147 2.84 -12.07 -4.74
N PRO A 148 2.11 -11.66 -5.80
CA PRO A 148 1.07 -12.51 -6.38
C PRO A 148 1.59 -13.83 -6.97
N LEU A 149 2.81 -13.82 -7.52
CA LEU A 149 3.43 -15.01 -8.10
C LEU A 149 3.76 -16.04 -7.01
N ILE A 150 4.10 -15.60 -5.80
CA ILE A 150 4.28 -16.49 -4.65
C ILE A 150 2.98 -17.21 -4.30
N ALA A 151 1.84 -16.51 -4.30
CA ALA A 151 0.53 -17.14 -4.08
C ALA A 151 0.23 -18.19 -5.15
N ARG A 152 0.45 -17.84 -6.42
CA ARG A 152 0.27 -18.78 -7.55
C ARG A 152 1.18 -20.01 -7.41
N ASP A 153 2.47 -19.81 -7.14
CA ASP A 153 3.45 -20.90 -7.03
C ASP A 153 3.16 -21.81 -5.82
N ALA A 154 2.50 -21.27 -4.80
CA ALA A 154 1.95 -22.04 -3.67
C ALA A 154 0.60 -22.73 -3.99
N GLY A 155 0.12 -22.64 -5.24
CA GLY A 155 -1.13 -23.23 -5.70
C GLY A 155 -2.39 -22.51 -5.21
N ARG A 156 -2.29 -21.23 -4.85
CA ARG A 156 -3.44 -20.43 -4.38
C ARG A 156 -4.15 -19.79 -5.58
N PRO A 157 -5.49 -19.83 -5.62
CA PRO A 157 -6.26 -19.09 -6.62
C PRO A 157 -5.88 -17.60 -6.63
N THR A 158 -5.57 -17.08 -7.81
CA THR A 158 -5.17 -15.70 -8.03
C THR A 158 -6.18 -14.97 -8.92
N ILE A 159 -6.58 -13.78 -8.51
CA ILE A 159 -7.58 -12.98 -9.24
C ILE A 159 -7.07 -11.55 -9.42
N GLU A 160 -6.82 -11.17 -10.67
CA GLU A 160 -6.51 -9.81 -11.05
C GLU A 160 -7.79 -8.97 -11.21
N VAL A 161 -7.77 -7.75 -10.68
CA VAL A 161 -8.79 -6.72 -10.92
C VAL A 161 -8.12 -5.45 -11.42
N ASN A 162 -8.16 -5.24 -12.73
CA ASN A 162 -7.54 -4.08 -13.37
C ASN A 162 -8.31 -3.70 -14.65
N PRO A 163 -8.57 -2.41 -14.95
CA PRO A 163 -9.16 -2.01 -16.23
C PRO A 163 -8.38 -2.50 -17.45
N GLU A 164 -7.05 -2.42 -17.39
CA GLU A 164 -6.16 -2.78 -18.50
C GLU A 164 -5.39 -4.08 -18.19
N PRO A 165 -4.90 -4.79 -19.21
CA PRO A 165 -3.91 -5.86 -19.03
C PRO A 165 -2.62 -5.35 -18.36
N THR A 166 -1.94 -6.23 -17.65
CA THR A 166 -0.70 -5.94 -16.91
C THR A 166 0.34 -7.03 -17.14
N GLU A 167 1.55 -6.85 -16.62
CA GLU A 167 2.60 -7.88 -16.66
C GLU A 167 2.23 -9.17 -15.90
N LEU A 168 1.16 -9.13 -15.09
CA LEU A 168 0.67 -10.29 -14.34
C LEU A 168 -0.51 -10.98 -15.02
N SER A 169 -1.11 -10.39 -16.05
CA SER A 169 -2.38 -10.88 -16.60
C SER A 169 -2.32 -12.30 -17.14
N ASP A 170 -1.21 -12.70 -17.76
CA ASP A 170 -1.03 -14.06 -18.30
C ASP A 170 -0.51 -15.05 -17.24
N GLU A 171 -0.10 -14.54 -16.08
CA GLU A 171 0.48 -15.33 -14.99
C GLU A 171 -0.57 -15.73 -13.94
N LEU A 172 -1.71 -15.04 -13.88
CA LEU A 172 -2.76 -15.21 -12.85
C LEU A 172 -3.98 -15.97 -13.39
N ASP A 173 -4.69 -16.69 -12.52
CA ASP A 173 -5.74 -17.64 -12.92
C ASP A 173 -6.98 -16.96 -13.52
N ILE A 174 -7.36 -15.80 -12.97
CA ILE A 174 -8.57 -15.08 -13.37
C ILE A 174 -8.24 -13.59 -13.51
N THR A 175 -8.63 -13.00 -14.64
CA THR A 175 -8.52 -11.55 -14.84
C THR A 175 -9.90 -10.91 -15.00
N LEU A 176 -10.26 -10.01 -14.10
CA LEU A 176 -11.51 -9.24 -14.14
C LEU A 176 -11.22 -7.83 -14.64
N ARG A 177 -11.65 -7.53 -15.86
CA ARG A 177 -11.40 -6.24 -16.53
C ARG A 177 -12.39 -5.17 -16.09
N GLY A 178 -11.87 -4.16 -15.38
CA GLY A 178 -12.63 -2.98 -15.01
C GLY A 178 -12.17 -2.30 -13.72
N PRO A 179 -12.81 -1.18 -13.34
CA PRO A 179 -12.42 -0.43 -12.16
C PRO A 179 -12.75 -1.20 -10.87
N SER A 180 -11.79 -1.26 -9.95
CA SER A 180 -11.94 -1.94 -8.65
C SER A 180 -13.13 -1.44 -7.84
N GLY A 181 -13.45 -0.15 -7.95
CA GLY A 181 -14.62 0.47 -7.31
C GLY A 181 -15.98 -0.03 -7.82
N LYS A 182 -16.03 -0.77 -8.95
CA LYS A 182 -17.25 -1.45 -9.41
C LYS A 182 -17.17 -2.96 -9.16
N ILE A 183 -16.02 -3.55 -9.46
CA ILE A 183 -15.84 -5.01 -9.41
C ILE A 183 -15.84 -5.53 -7.97
N LEU A 184 -15.09 -4.91 -7.06
CA LEU A 184 -14.95 -5.44 -5.69
C LEU A 184 -16.26 -5.45 -4.89
N PRO A 185 -17.10 -4.39 -4.93
CA PRO A 185 -18.41 -4.44 -4.29
C PRO A 185 -19.31 -5.57 -4.84
N ALA A 186 -19.34 -5.74 -6.18
CA ALA A 186 -20.15 -6.78 -6.81
C ALA A 186 -19.65 -8.19 -6.47
N LEU A 187 -18.32 -8.38 -6.43
CA LEU A 187 -17.70 -9.63 -6.03
C LEU A 187 -18.06 -9.98 -4.57
N LEU A 188 -17.90 -9.03 -3.64
CA LEU A 188 -18.24 -9.25 -2.23
C LEU A 188 -19.73 -9.58 -2.05
N GLN A 189 -20.61 -8.85 -2.74
CA GLN A 189 -22.04 -9.15 -2.71
C GLN A 189 -22.31 -10.60 -3.15
N ARG A 190 -21.71 -11.04 -4.26
CA ARG A 190 -21.89 -12.39 -4.77
C ARG A 190 -21.39 -13.45 -3.80
N VAL A 191 -20.26 -13.20 -3.14
CA VAL A 191 -19.72 -14.09 -2.09
C VAL A 191 -20.69 -14.20 -0.92
N ARG A 192 -21.28 -13.09 -0.47
CA ARG A 192 -22.29 -13.10 0.61
C ARG A 192 -23.53 -13.90 0.23
N GLU A 193 -24.03 -13.74 -0.99
CA GLU A 193 -25.20 -14.48 -1.49
C GLU A 193 -24.95 -15.99 -1.56
N LEU A 194 -23.73 -16.41 -1.91
CA LEU A 194 -23.36 -17.83 -1.96
C LEU A 194 -23.15 -18.47 -0.58
N ARG A 195 -22.95 -17.66 0.46
CA ARG A 195 -22.79 -18.12 1.85
C ARG A 195 -24.10 -18.16 2.63
N ALA A 196 -25.13 -17.46 2.15
CA ALA A 196 -26.46 -17.39 2.77
C ALA A 196 -27.27 -18.66 2.47
#